data_AF-A0A6B1GZ30-F1
#
_entry.id   AF-A0A6B1GZ30-F1
#
_cell.length_a   1.000
_cell.length_b   1.000
_cell.length_c   1.000
_cell.angle_alpha   90.00
_cell.angle_beta   90.00
_cell.angle_gamma   90.00
#
_symmetry.space_group_name_H-M   'P 1'
#
loop_
_entity.id
_entity.type
_entity.pdbx_description
1 polymer ?
#
loop_
_entity_poly.entity_id
_entity_poly.type
_entity_poly.pdbx_seq_one_letter_code
_entity_poly.pdbx_strand_id
1 'polypeptide(L)' 'PRDGRMAFIRSPDGISIELLQAGGALPVEEPWASMPNEGTW' A
#
# COMPACT_ATOMS: atom_id res chain seq x y z
N PRO A 1 0.29 -2.90 3.92
CA PRO A 1 0.34 -1.43 4.07
C PRO A 1 0.84 -1.05 5.46
N ARG A 2 1.59 0.05 5.60
CA ARG A 2 2.10 0.47 6.92
C ARG A 2 0.98 0.82 7.90
N ASP A 3 -0.19 1.20 7.40
CA ASP A 3 -1.38 1.52 8.18
C ASP A 3 -2.37 0.33 8.32
N GLY A 4 -2.04 -0.82 7.73
CA GLY A 4 -2.90 -2.01 7.72
C GLY A 4 -4.22 -1.85 6.97
N ARG A 5 -4.42 -0.78 6.17
CA ARG A 5 -5.72 -0.47 5.56
C ARG A 5 -5.66 -0.06 4.10
N MET A 6 -4.78 0.85 3.72
CA MET A 6 -4.80 1.48 2.40
C MET A 6 -3.41 1.49 1.75
N ALA A 7 -3.34 1.21 0.46
CA ALA A 7 -2.13 1.36 -0.34
C ALA A 7 -2.39 2.09 -1.66
N PHE A 8 -1.42 2.87 -2.09
CA PHE A 8 -1.41 3.53 -3.39
C PHE A 8 -0.39 2.88 -4.29
N ILE A 9 -0.79 2.60 -5.53
CA ILE A 9 0.06 2.00 -6.56
C ILE A 9 -0.12 2.83 -7.83
N ARG A 10 0.98 3.11 -8.53
CA ARG A 10 0.94 3.66 -9.88
C ARG A 10 1.36 2.58 -10.88
N SER A 11 0.51 2.27 -11.86
CA SER A 11 0.85 1.30 -12.90
C SER A 11 1.90 1.87 -13.86
N PRO A 12 2.60 1.01 -14.64
CA PRO A 12 3.49 1.46 -15.71
C PRO A 12 2.81 2.35 -16.75
N ASP A 13 1.50 2.16 -16.96
CA ASP A 13 0.68 3.00 -17.85
C ASP A 13 0.28 4.35 -17.23
N GLY A 14 0.78 4.66 -16.03
CA GLY A 14 0.55 5.90 -15.32
C GLY A 14 -0.78 5.97 -14.58
N ILE A 15 -1.52 4.86 -14.47
CA ILE A 15 -2.82 4.80 -13.79
C ILE A 15 -2.61 4.73 -12.27
N SER A 16 -3.30 5.61 -11.54
CA SER A 16 -3.34 5.57 -10.08
C SER A 16 -4.38 4.55 -9.60
N ILE A 17 -3.95 3.63 -8.74
CA ILE A 17 -4.77 2.60 -8.14
C ILE A 17 -4.71 2.78 -6.62
N GLU A 18 -5.90 2.86 -6.00
CA GLU A 18 -6.07 2.82 -4.56
C GLU A 18 -6.60 1.44 -4.16
N LEU A 19 -5.87 0.76 -3.29
CA LEU A 19 -6.29 -0.50 -2.70
C LEU A 19 -6.75 -0.24 -1.27
N LEU A 20 -8.06 -0.37 -1.03
CA LEU A 20 -8.66 -0.27 0.29
C LEU A 20 -9.10 -1.65 0.77
N GLN A 21 -8.63 -2.04 1.94
CA GLN A 21 -9.04 -3.28 2.57
C GLN A 21 -10.49 -3.21 3.06
N ALA A 22 -11.26 -4.26 2.79
CA ALA A 22 -12.60 -4.41 3.35
C ALA A 22 -12.53 -4.64 4.88
N GLY A 23 -13.38 -3.94 5.63
CA GLY A 23 -13.43 -4.04 7.09
C GLY A 23 -12.50 -3.05 7.81
N GLY A 24 -11.97 -3.44 8.97
CA GLY A 24 -11.06 -2.64 9.80
C GLY A 24 -9.62 -2.61 9.25
N ALA A 25 -8.75 -1.80 9.86
CA ALA A 25 -7.31 -1.93 9.64
C ALA A 25 -6.82 -3.24 10.27
N LEU A 26 -5.95 -3.97 9.56
CA LEU A 26 -5.24 -5.11 10.14
C LEU A 26 -4.09 -4.63 11.03
N PRO A 27 -3.61 -5.48 11.96
CA PRO A 27 -2.35 -5.24 12.64
C PRO A 27 -1.20 -4.99 11.66
N VAL A 28 -0.23 -4.20 12.11
CA VAL A 28 0.99 -3.95 11.34
C VAL A 28 1.82 -5.23 11.29
N GLU A 29 2.23 -5.64 10.09
CA GLU A 29 2.98 -6.87 9.86
C GLU A 29 4.24 -6.62 9.00
N GLU A 30 5.22 -7.50 9.16
CA GLU A 30 6.42 -7.55 8.33
C GLU A 30 6.19 -8.41 7.07
N PRO A 31 6.69 -8.00 5.88
CA PRO A 31 7.67 -6.93 5.69
C PRO A 31 7.07 -5.53 5.51
N TRP A 32 5.74 -5.38 5.43
CA TRP A 32 5.11 -4.09 5.06
C TRP A 32 5.41 -2.95 6.03
N ALA A 33 5.66 -3.26 7.30
CA ALA A 33 6.06 -2.29 8.31
C ALA A 33 7.43 -1.65 8.00
N SER A 34 8.42 -2.46 7.60
CA SER A 34 9.79 -2.02 7.34
C SER A 34 10.08 -1.70 5.87
N MET A 35 9.25 -2.20 4.95
CA MET A 35 9.47 -2.08 3.50
C MET A 35 9.54 -0.60 3.06
N PRO A 36 10.60 -0.20 2.34
CA PRO A 36 10.71 1.16 1.80
C PRO A 36 9.63 1.40 0.72
N ASN A 37 9.35 2.68 0.45
CA ASN A 37 8.57 3.01 -0.74
C ASN A 37 9.41 2.72 -1.98
N GLU A 38 8.87 1.94 -2.91
CA GLU A 38 9.50 1.62 -4.19
C GLU A 38 8.72 2.27 -5.34
N GLY A 39 9.44 2.85 -6.31
CA GLY A 39 8.86 3.45 -7.49
C GLY A 39 9.42 4.83 -7.82
N THR A 40 8.93 5.39 -8.92
CA THR A 40 9.27 6.72 -9.41
C THR A 40 8.00 7.58 -9.37
N TRP A 41 8.04 8.72 -8.69
CA TRP A 41 6.91 9.66 -8.55
C TRP A 41 6.75 10.55 -9.78
#